data_AF-M3GVG6-F1
#
_entry.id   AF-M3GVG6-F1
#
_cell.length_a   1.000
_cell.length_b   1.000
_cell.length_c   1.000
_cell.angle_alpha   90.00
_cell.angle_beta   90.00
_cell.angle_gamma   90.00
#
_symmetry.space_group_name_H-M   'P 1'
#
loop_
_entity.id
_entity.type
_entity.pdbx_description
1 polymer ?
#
loop_
_entity_poly.entity_id
_entity_poly.type
_entity_poly.pdbx_seq_one_letter_code
_entity_poly.pdbx_strand_id
1 'polypeptide(L)' 'MNMGLRKIIKNRGSFPNDEAAIKLLYLALNNMSKKWTMPIQDWGKAMNQFSIIFGDRLKLDSF' A
#
# COMPACT_ATOMS: atom_id res chain seq x y z
N MET A 1 7.72 -2.58 -0.69
CA MET A 1 7.32 -1.56 -1.70
C MET A 1 8.55 -0.90 -2.35
N ASN A 2 9.36 -0.12 -1.62
CA ASN A 2 10.51 0.64 -2.16
C ASN A 2 11.53 -0.21 -2.96
N MET A 3 11.96 -1.36 -2.43
CA MET A 3 12.89 -2.25 -3.14
C MET A 3 12.30 -2.78 -4.47
N GLY A 4 11.01 -3.12 -4.47
CA GLY A 4 10.31 -3.58 -5.67
C GLY A 4 10.24 -2.50 -6.75
N LEU A 5 9.98 -1.25 -6.36
CA LEU A 5 9.99 -0.11 -7.28
C LEU A 5 11.39 0.13 -7.85
N ARG A 6 12.41 0.18 -6.99
CA ARG A 6 13.81 0.31 -7.39
C ARG A 6 14.23 -0.78 -8.39
N LYS A 7 13.81 -2.03 -8.18
CA LYS A 7 14.10 -3.15 -9.09
C LYS A 7 13.48 -2.96 -10.48
N ILE A 8 12.31 -2.34 -10.58
CA ILE A 8 11.62 -2.11 -11.85
C ILE A 8 12.26 -0.96 -12.63
N ILE A 9 12.67 0.10 -11.92
CA ILE A 9 13.28 1.28 -12.55
C ILE A 9 14.79 1.12 -12.82
N LYS A 10 15.50 0.19 -12.16
CA LYS A 10 16.97 0.07 -12.26
C LYS A 10 17.50 -0.11 -13.69
N ASN A 11 16.69 -0.69 -14.58
CA ASN A 11 17.05 -0.93 -15.99
C ASN A 11 16.49 0.14 -16.94
N ARG A 12 15.76 1.14 -16.42
CA ARG A 12 15.19 2.26 -17.19
C ARG A 12 16.03 3.50 -16.92
N GLY A 13 17.04 3.74 -17.77
CA GLY A 13 17.98 4.86 -17.61
C GLY A 13 17.37 6.26 -17.84
N SER A 14 16.29 6.35 -18.62
CA SER A 14 15.52 7.58 -18.82
C SER A 14 14.08 7.25 -19.23
N PHE A 15 13.15 8.16 -18.98
CA PHE A 15 11.76 8.09 -19.43
C PHE A 15 11.52 9.11 -20.54
N PRO A 16 10.68 8.80 -21.54
CA PRO A 16 10.39 9.71 -22.64
C PRO A 16 9.57 10.94 -22.21
N ASN A 17 8.78 10.82 -21.14
CA ASN A 17 8.04 11.91 -20.48
C ASN A 17 7.63 11.48 -19.06
N ASP A 18 7.11 12.43 -18.28
CA ASP A 18 6.70 12.20 -16.89
C ASP A 18 5.54 11.21 -16.78
N GLU A 19 4.59 11.25 -17.72
CA GLU A 19 3.45 10.33 -17.77
C GLU A 19 3.89 8.87 -17.88
N ALA A 20 4.91 8.59 -18.69
CA ALA A 20 5.47 7.24 -18.84
C ALA A 20 6.08 6.73 -17.53
N ALA A 21 6.74 7.61 -16.77
CA ALA A 21 7.28 7.28 -15.45
C ALA A 21 6.15 6.97 -14.45
N ILE A 22 5.13 7.84 -14.39
CA ILE A 22 3.97 7.66 -13.51
C ILE A 22 3.22 6.37 -13.84
N LYS A 23 2.97 6.09 -15.13
CA LYS A 23 2.28 4.88 -15.56
C LYS A 23 3.03 3.61 -15.18
N LEU A 24 4.36 3.62 -15.30
CA LEU A 24 5.18 2.47 -14.88
C LEU A 24 5.08 2.24 -13.36
N LEU A 25 5.19 3.30 -12.57
CA LEU A 25 5.06 3.22 -11.11
C LEU A 25 3.66 2.75 -10.70
N TYR A 26 2.61 3.26 -11.34
CA TYR A 26 1.24 2.82 -11.11
C TYR A 26 1.08 1.31 -11.37
N LEU A 27 1.52 0.83 -12.53
CA LEU A 27 1.45 -0.59 -12.87
C LEU A 27 2.26 -1.45 -11.90
N ALA A 28 3.45 -0.98 -11.51
CA ALA A 28 4.28 -1.65 -10.51
C ALA A 28 3.56 -1.79 -9.17
N LEU A 29 2.96 -0.72 -8.67
CA LEU A 29 2.19 -0.72 -7.42
C LEU A 29 0.97 -1.61 -7.50
N ASN A 30 0.21 -1.52 -8.59
CA ASN A 30 -0.97 -2.35 -8.82
C ASN A 30 -0.63 -3.84 -8.90
N ASN A 31 0.54 -4.20 -9.44
CA ASN A 31 0.99 -5.59 -9.46
C ASN A 31 1.53 -6.06 -8.10
N MET A 32 2.11 -5.16 -7.29
CA MET A 32 2.53 -5.48 -5.93
C MET A 32 1.33 -5.68 -5.00
N SER A 33 0.31 -4.82 -5.10
CA SER A 33 -0.89 -4.89 -4.25
C SER A 33 -1.65 -6.20 -4.41
N LYS A 34 -1.70 -6.76 -5.63
CA LYS A 34 -2.28 -8.09 -5.90
C LYS A 34 -1.66 -9.22 -5.07
N LYS A 35 -0.42 -9.06 -4.60
CA LYS A 35 0.27 -10.06 -3.77
C LYS A 35 0.05 -9.84 -2.28
N TRP A 36 -0.54 -8.72 -1.86
CA TRP A 36 -0.84 -8.41 -0.47
C TRP A 36 -2.18 -9.02 -0.05
N THR A 37 -2.24 -10.34 -0.11
CA THR A 37 -3.46 -11.12 0.20
C THR A 37 -3.49 -11.61 1.64
N MET A 38 -2.36 -11.53 2.35
CA MET A 38 -2.28 -11.97 3.74
C MET A 38 -3.11 -11.05 4.64
N PRO A 39 -4.04 -11.59 5.44
CA PRO A 39 -4.81 -10.79 6.38
C PRO A 39 -3.87 -10.20 7.45
N ILE A 40 -4.23 -9.03 7.97
CA ILE A 40 -3.49 -8.38 9.05
C ILE A 40 -3.66 -9.22 10.31
N GLN A 41 -2.54 -9.66 10.88
CA GLN A 41 -2.54 -10.46 12.10
C GLN A 41 -3.04 -9.64 13.29
N ASP A 42 -3.84 -10.27 14.16
CA ASP A 42 -4.40 -9.65 15.36
C ASP A 42 -5.19 -8.33 15.13
N TRP A 43 -5.75 -8.14 13.93
CA TRP A 43 -6.43 -6.89 13.57
C TRP A 43 -7.56 -6.49 14.54
N GLY A 44 -8.33 -7.44 15.06
CA GLY A 44 -9.39 -7.18 16.04
C GLY A 44 -8.85 -6.62 17.37
N LYS A 45 -7.70 -7.13 17.85
CA LYS A 45 -7.06 -6.59 19.07
C LYS A 45 -6.52 -5.19 18.83
N ALA A 46 -5.89 -4.96 17.67
CA ALA A 46 -5.43 -3.63 17.28
C ALA A 46 -6.58 -2.63 17.19
N MET A 47 -7.72 -3.04 16.61
CA MET A 47 -8.92 -2.20 16.50
C MET A 47 -9.48 -1.81 17.87
N ASN A 48 -9.50 -2.73 18.84
CA ASN A 48 -9.89 -2.41 20.22
C ASN A 48 -8.97 -1.36 20.87
N GLN A 49 -7.68 -1.37 20.55
CA GLN A 49 -6.76 -0.33 21.04
C GLN A 49 -7.02 1.00 20.32
N PHE A 50 -7.28 0.96 19.01
CA PHE A 50 -7.59 2.16 18.25
C PHE A 50 -8.90 2.81 18.67
N SER A 51 -9.94 2.05 19.00
CA SER A 51 -11.20 2.60 19.51
C SER A 51 -11.02 3.31 20.86
N ILE A 52 -10.11 2.83 21.71
CA ILE A 52 -9.76 3.53 22.97
C ILE A 52 -8.98 4.82 22.68
N ILE A 53 -7.96 4.77 21.81
CA ILE A 53 -7.08 5.92 21.53
C ILE A 53 -7.82 7.03 20.77
N PHE A 54 -8.67 6.65 19.81
CA PHE A 54 -9.33 7.58 18.90
C PHE A 54 -10.82 7.81 19.22
N GLY A 55 -11.35 7.12 20.24
CA GLY A 55 -12.73 7.26 20.72
C GLY A 55 -13.74 7.14 19.58
N ASP A 56 -14.63 8.12 19.50
CA ASP A 56 -15.74 8.14 18.54
C ASP A 56 -15.32 8.27 17.06
N ARG A 57 -14.05 8.55 16.78
CA ARG A 57 -13.54 8.63 15.40
C ARG A 57 -13.45 7.25 14.73
N LEU A 58 -13.39 6.18 15.52
CA LEU A 58 -13.34 4.80 15.05
C LEU A 58 -14.43 3.99 15.75
N LYS A 59 -15.62 3.95 15.14
CA LYS A 59 -16.73 3.14 15.63
C LYS A 59 -16.50 1.67 15.26
N LEU A 60 -16.42 0.81 16.28
CA LEU A 60 -16.27 -0.64 16.13
C LEU A 60 -17.46 -1.28 15.39
N ASP A 61 -18.64 -0.65 15.47
CA ASP A 61 -19.92 -1.16 14.92
C ASP A 61 -19.99 -1.11 13.39
N SER A 62 -18.99 -0.52 12.73
CA SER A 62 -18.97 -0.22 11.30
C SER A 62 -18.33 -1.33 10.43
N PHE A 63 -17.88 -2.43 11.03
CA PHE A 63 -17.06 -3.45 10.38
C PHE A 63 -17.62 -4.87 10.58
#